data_AF-A0A089QFU2-F1
#
_entry.id   AF-A0A089QFU2-F1
#
_cell.length_a   1.000
_cell.length_b   1.000
_cell.length_c   1.000
_cell.angle_alpha   90.00
_cell.angle_beta   90.00
_cell.angle_gamma   90.00
#
_symmetry.space_group_name_H-M   'P 1'
#
loop_
_entity.id
_entity.type
_entity.pdbx_description
1 polymer ?
#
loop_
_entity_poly.entity_id
_entity_poly.type
_entity_poly.pdbx_seq_one_letter_code
_entity_poly.pdbx_strand_id
1 'polypeptide(L)'
;MSYKYEGYDNLNELKKVDQKLADELVWYAWNKDWKNEDFLVFPNKVEFAKYELEDGWYEGLGLEVVQGTKYKGAVNPFNYIDYKSLADDLIKDWDRALYYESSEGKIVRTSYGF
;
A
#
# COMPACT_ATOMS: atom_id res chain seq x y z
N MET A 1 8.07 -11.29 5.81
CA MET A 1 7.55 -10.76 7.10
C MET A 1 6.04 -10.71 6.92
N SER A 2 5.25 -10.11 7.82
CA SER A 2 3.83 -9.89 7.52
C SER A 2 3.55 -8.41 7.67
N TYR A 3 3.36 -7.74 6.54
CA TYR A 3 2.77 -6.41 6.53
C TYR A 3 1.25 -6.53 6.66
N LYS A 4 0.58 -5.41 6.95
CA LYS A 4 -0.88 -5.34 7.11
C LYS A 4 -1.49 -4.47 6.04
N TYR A 5 -2.54 -4.99 5.41
CA TYR A 5 -3.43 -4.22 4.56
C TYR A 5 -4.83 -4.84 4.63
N GLU A 6 -5.82 -4.07 4.21
CA GLU A 6 -7.18 -4.54 3.97
C GLU A 6 -7.51 -4.32 2.50
N GLY A 7 -8.09 -5.34 1.86
CA GLY A 7 -8.55 -5.28 0.48
C GLY A 7 -10.04 -4.99 0.41
N TYR A 8 -10.45 -4.18 -0.56
CA TYR A 8 -11.85 -3.86 -0.84
C TYR A 8 -12.11 -3.98 -2.33
N ASP A 9 -13.20 -4.64 -2.72
CA ASP A 9 -13.48 -4.87 -4.14
C ASP A 9 -13.96 -3.61 -4.88
N ASN A 10 -14.39 -2.58 -4.13
CA ASN A 10 -14.88 -1.30 -4.67
C ASN A 10 -15.09 -0.26 -3.56
N LEU A 11 -15.39 0.97 -3.96
CA LEU A 11 -15.59 2.10 -3.04
C LEU A 11 -16.77 1.86 -2.09
N ASN A 12 -17.82 1.14 -2.52
CA ASN A 12 -18.97 0.89 -1.66
C ASN A 12 -18.62 -0.07 -0.51
N GLU A 13 -17.68 -0.99 -0.70
CA GLU A 13 -17.20 -1.84 0.39
C GLU A 13 -16.35 -1.06 1.38
N LEU A 14 -15.40 -0.28 0.89
CA LEU A 14 -14.60 0.62 1.73
C LEU A 14 -15.50 1.58 2.53
N LYS A 15 -16.51 2.16 1.88
CA LYS A 15 -17.45 3.10 2.50
C LYS A 15 -18.23 2.49 3.67
N LYS A 16 -18.51 1.19 3.67
CA LYS A 16 -19.23 0.52 4.78
C LYS A 16 -18.43 0.49 6.07
N VAL A 17 -17.10 0.50 5.97
CA VAL A 17 -16.19 0.39 7.12
C VAL A 17 -15.48 1.70 7.45
N ASP A 18 -15.15 2.48 6.44
CA ASP A 18 -14.46 3.76 6.55
C ASP A 18 -15.06 4.81 5.61
N GLN A 19 -16.20 5.35 6.04
CA GLN A 19 -16.92 6.41 5.34
C GLN A 19 -16.05 7.64 5.08
N LYS A 20 -15.18 8.00 6.04
CA LYS A 20 -14.33 9.19 5.95
C LYS A 20 -13.30 9.02 4.84
N LEU A 21 -12.60 7.88 4.81
CA LEU A 21 -11.64 7.59 3.75
C LEU A 21 -12.31 7.54 2.38
N ALA A 22 -13.48 6.90 2.28
CA ALA A 22 -14.24 6.87 1.02
C ALA A 22 -14.59 8.27 0.50
N ASP A 23 -14.98 9.20 1.40
CA ASP A 23 -15.28 10.57 1.02
C ASP A 23 -14.02 11.37 0.62
N GLU A 24 -12.89 11.14 1.29
CA GLU A 24 -11.58 11.70 0.90
C GLU A 24 -11.19 11.27 -0.52
N LEU A 25 -11.33 9.98 -0.85
CA LEU A 25 -11.05 9.47 -2.19
C LEU A 25 -11.97 10.09 -3.25
N VAL A 26 -13.27 10.28 -2.93
CA VAL A 26 -14.22 10.96 -3.83
C VAL A 26 -13.82 12.41 -4.11
N TRP A 27 -13.23 13.09 -3.13
CA TRP A 27 -12.75 14.45 -3.30
C TRP A 27 -11.41 14.51 -4.06
N TYR A 28 -10.54 13.52 -3.85
CA TYR A 28 -9.22 13.43 -4.48
C TYR A 28 -9.28 13.08 -5.97
N ALA A 29 -10.12 12.10 -6.32
CA ALA A 29 -10.15 11.49 -7.63
C ALA A 29 -10.66 12.43 -8.74
N TRP A 30 -10.07 12.32 -9.93
CA TRP A 30 -10.38 13.21 -11.07
C TRP A 30 -11.32 12.58 -12.09
N ASN A 31 -11.48 11.25 -12.07
CA ASN A 31 -12.43 10.54 -12.93
C ASN A 31 -13.48 9.77 -12.10
N LYS A 32 -14.35 8.99 -12.76
CA LYS A 32 -15.42 8.23 -12.08
C LYS A 32 -15.22 6.71 -12.13
N ASP A 33 -14.29 6.22 -12.92
CA ASP A 33 -14.16 4.80 -13.24
C ASP A 33 -13.51 4.04 -12.07
N TRP A 34 -12.61 4.70 -11.33
CA TRP A 34 -11.93 4.18 -10.13
C TRP A 34 -12.85 3.64 -9.02
N LYS A 35 -14.13 4.03 -8.99
CA LYS A 35 -15.06 3.66 -7.90
C LYS A 35 -15.38 2.17 -7.87
N ASN A 36 -15.20 1.47 -9.00
CA ASN A 36 -15.43 0.04 -9.13
C ASN A 36 -14.13 -0.78 -9.05
N GLU A 37 -12.98 -0.11 -8.88
CA GLU A 37 -11.68 -0.76 -8.80
C GLU A 37 -11.43 -1.32 -7.41
N ASP A 38 -10.48 -2.25 -7.32
CA ASP A 38 -10.01 -2.76 -6.04
C ASP A 38 -9.14 -1.72 -5.31
N PHE A 39 -9.24 -1.72 -3.99
CA PHE A 39 -8.43 -0.88 -3.11
C PHE A 39 -7.63 -1.74 -2.16
N LEU A 40 -6.33 -1.48 -2.07
CA LEU A 40 -5.50 -1.92 -0.96
C LEU A 40 -5.30 -0.75 0.00
N VAL A 41 -5.75 -0.92 1.23
CA VAL A 41 -5.64 0.10 2.29
C VAL A 41 -4.63 -0.35 3.33
N PHE A 42 -3.52 0.35 3.42
CA PHE A 42 -2.50 0.15 4.44
C PHE A 42 -2.79 1.08 5.62
N PRO A 43 -2.70 0.59 6.88
CA PRO A 43 -3.01 1.39 8.05
C PRO A 43 -2.01 2.52 8.29
N ASN A 44 -0.81 2.43 7.71
CA ASN A 44 0.20 3.48 7.71
C ASN A 44 1.27 3.23 6.64
N LYS A 45 2.09 4.25 6.38
CA LYS A 45 3.18 4.22 5.39
C LYS A 45 4.25 3.14 5.60
N VAL A 46 4.48 2.70 6.83
CA VAL A 46 5.47 1.64 7.11
C VAL A 46 4.97 0.29 6.61
N GLU A 47 3.68 0.00 6.78
CA GLU A 47 3.07 -1.22 6.24
C GLU A 47 3.05 -1.21 4.71
N PHE A 48 2.82 -0.05 4.10
CA PHE A 48 2.96 0.15 2.65
C PHE A 48 4.39 -0.14 2.16
N ALA A 49 5.42 0.43 2.78
CA ALA A 49 6.81 0.18 2.34
C ALA A 49 7.25 -1.29 2.51
N LYS A 50 6.75 -1.98 3.52
CA LYS A 50 6.96 -3.43 3.65
C LYS A 50 6.29 -4.21 2.52
N TYR A 51 5.05 -3.86 2.18
CA TYR A 51 4.34 -4.47 1.05
C TYR A 51 5.11 -4.27 -0.25
N GLU A 52 5.53 -3.04 -0.56
CA GLU A 52 6.28 -2.75 -1.79
C GLU A 52 7.56 -3.58 -1.92
N LEU A 53 8.23 -3.86 -0.79
CA LEU A 53 9.44 -4.67 -0.73
C LEU A 53 9.19 -6.17 -0.89
N GLU A 54 8.08 -6.67 -0.37
CA GLU A 54 7.79 -8.12 -0.30
C GLU A 54 6.99 -8.60 -1.52
N ASP A 55 5.87 -7.93 -1.82
CA ASP A 55 4.84 -8.37 -2.77
C ASP A 55 4.38 -7.23 -3.73
N GLY A 56 5.11 -6.11 -3.77
CA GLY A 56 4.84 -4.96 -4.63
C GLY A 56 5.95 -4.70 -5.64
N TRP A 57 6.32 -3.43 -5.86
CA TRP A 57 7.23 -3.04 -6.95
C TRP A 57 8.57 -3.78 -6.94
N TYR A 58 9.15 -3.99 -5.76
CA TYR A 58 10.49 -4.59 -5.63
C TYR A 58 10.49 -6.11 -5.81
N GLU A 59 9.33 -6.77 -5.70
CA GLU A 59 9.18 -8.19 -6.05
C GLU A 59 9.62 -8.40 -7.51
N GLY A 60 9.15 -7.54 -8.42
CA GLY A 60 9.52 -7.57 -9.85
C GLY A 60 11.00 -7.31 -10.14
N LEU A 61 11.76 -6.81 -9.16
CA LEU A 61 13.21 -6.60 -9.24
C LEU A 61 14.02 -7.79 -8.68
N GLY A 62 13.35 -8.87 -8.29
CA GLY A 62 14.00 -10.06 -7.73
C GLY A 62 14.46 -9.90 -6.29
N LEU A 63 13.94 -8.90 -5.57
CA LEU A 63 14.13 -8.77 -4.12
C LEU A 63 13.11 -9.60 -3.34
N GLU A 64 12.46 -10.58 -3.96
CA GLU A 64 11.40 -11.37 -3.35
C GLU A 64 11.85 -11.88 -1.97
N VAL A 65 11.10 -11.50 -0.93
CA VAL A 65 11.09 -12.29 0.28
C VAL A 65 10.29 -13.52 -0.10
N VAL A 66 10.94 -14.62 -0.51
CA VAL A 66 10.21 -15.87 -0.72
C VAL A 66 9.45 -16.11 0.57
N GLN A 67 8.12 -16.01 0.55
CA GLN A 67 7.31 -16.22 1.74
C GLN A 67 7.69 -17.58 2.32
N GLY A 68 8.09 -17.58 3.60
CA GLY A 68 8.61 -18.79 4.24
C GLY A 68 10.10 -19.06 4.06
N THR A 69 10.89 -18.10 3.56
CA THR A 69 12.36 -18.15 3.59
C THR A 69 12.80 -18.36 5.03
N LYS A 70 13.25 -19.58 5.33
CA LYS A 70 13.93 -19.87 6.56
C LYS A 70 15.38 -19.46 6.36
N TYR A 71 15.79 -18.36 6.98
CA TYR A 71 17.18 -17.91 6.97
C TYR A 71 18.13 -18.86 7.73
N LYS A 72 17.65 -20.01 8.24
CA LYS A 72 18.44 -21.10 8.87
C LYS A 72 19.50 -20.59 9.87
N GLY A 73 19.14 -19.61 10.69
CA GLY A 73 20.02 -18.99 11.69
C GLY A 73 20.78 -17.75 11.21
N ALA A 74 20.76 -17.45 9.91
CA ALA A 74 21.16 -16.14 9.40
C ALA A 74 20.09 -15.08 9.71
N VAL A 75 20.52 -13.83 9.79
CA VAL A 75 19.63 -12.69 10.01
C VAL A 75 18.81 -12.40 8.75
N ASN A 76 17.55 -11.99 8.92
CA ASN A 76 16.74 -11.48 7.82
C ASN A 76 17.13 -10.01 7.56
N PRO A 77 17.73 -9.66 6.40
CA PRO A 77 18.19 -8.29 6.14
C PRO A 77 17.06 -7.26 6.12
N PHE A 78 15.83 -7.67 5.79
CA PHE A 78 14.68 -6.78 5.77
C PHE A 78 14.33 -6.24 7.16
N ASN A 79 14.68 -6.95 8.24
CA ASN A 79 14.50 -6.47 9.62
C ASN A 79 15.34 -5.22 9.96
N TYR A 80 16.33 -4.88 9.12
CA TYR A 80 17.26 -3.78 9.34
C TYR A 80 16.99 -2.59 8.42
N ILE A 81 15.96 -2.67 7.59
CA ILE A 81 15.54 -1.56 6.72
C ILE A 81 14.85 -0.50 7.57
N ASP A 82 15.23 0.76 7.38
CA ASP A 82 14.45 1.89 7.87
C ASP A 82 13.23 2.11 6.97
N TYR A 83 12.18 1.35 7.25
CA TYR A 83 10.93 1.40 6.49
C TYR A 83 10.25 2.76 6.52
N LYS A 84 10.49 3.58 7.55
CA LYS A 84 9.89 4.91 7.62
C LYS A 84 10.52 5.83 6.58
N SER A 85 11.85 5.87 6.54
CA SER A 85 12.59 6.67 5.55
C SER A 85 12.34 6.16 4.13
N LEU A 86 12.32 4.84 3.94
CA LEU A 86 11.95 4.26 2.64
C LEU A 86 10.53 4.66 2.21
N ALA A 87 9.55 4.60 3.11
CA ALA A 87 8.19 5.01 2.80
C ALA A 87 8.10 6.48 2.42
N ASP A 88 8.83 7.35 3.13
CA ASP A 88 8.88 8.79 2.83
C ASP A 88 9.43 9.07 1.43
N ASP A 89 10.49 8.36 1.03
CA ASP A 89 11.05 8.48 -0.32
C ASP A 89 10.12 7.90 -1.39
N LEU A 90 9.46 6.77 -1.12
CA LEU A 90 8.47 6.18 -2.04
C LEU A 90 7.28 7.13 -2.26
N ILE A 91 6.70 7.67 -1.18
CA ILE A 91 5.54 8.58 -1.23
C ILE A 91 5.86 9.87 -1.99
N LYS A 92 7.09 10.37 -1.86
CA LYS A 92 7.52 11.59 -2.51
C LYS A 92 7.43 11.53 -4.04
N ASP A 93 7.78 10.37 -4.61
CA ASP A 93 7.95 10.18 -6.05
C ASP A 93 6.94 9.18 -6.67
N TRP A 94 5.94 8.71 -5.91
CA TRP A 94 4.97 7.73 -6.39
C TRP A 94 4.04 8.25 -7.49
N ASP A 95 3.42 7.32 -8.21
CA ASP A 95 2.39 7.66 -9.19
C ASP A 95 1.09 8.06 -8.49
N ARG A 96 0.83 9.35 -8.40
CA ARG A 96 -0.39 9.91 -7.79
C ARG A 96 -1.68 9.45 -8.47
N ALA A 97 -1.61 8.93 -9.70
CA ALA A 97 -2.75 8.31 -10.34
C ALA A 97 -3.14 7.00 -9.63
N LEU A 98 -2.20 6.28 -9.02
CA LEU A 98 -2.40 4.96 -8.40
C LEU A 98 -2.44 5.00 -6.86
N TYR A 99 -1.84 6.03 -6.26
CA TYR A 99 -1.65 6.12 -4.80
C TYR A 99 -2.25 7.38 -4.18
N TYR A 100 -2.74 7.24 -2.95
CA TYR A 100 -3.24 8.33 -2.13
C TYR A 100 -2.83 8.15 -0.66
N GLU A 101 -2.41 9.24 -0.02
CA GLU A 101 -2.22 9.31 1.44
C GLU A 101 -3.41 10.06 2.07
N SER A 102 -4.14 9.37 2.92
CA SER A 102 -5.29 9.93 3.65
C SER A 102 -4.88 10.94 4.71
N SER A 103 -5.83 11.75 5.17
CA SER A 103 -5.61 12.69 6.28
C SER A 103 -5.22 12.01 7.60
N GLU A 104 -5.45 10.70 7.72
CA GLU A 104 -5.11 9.88 8.89
C GLU A 104 -3.79 9.10 8.73
N GLY A 105 -3.08 9.30 7.62
CA GLY A 105 -1.80 8.63 7.34
C GLY A 105 -1.94 7.19 6.84
N LYS A 106 -3.16 6.72 6.54
CA LYS A 106 -3.39 5.48 5.77
C LYS A 106 -2.95 5.70 4.32
N ILE A 107 -2.43 4.66 3.69
CA ILE A 107 -2.05 4.65 2.28
C ILE A 107 -3.07 3.82 1.51
N VAL A 108 -3.55 4.35 0.39
CA VAL A 108 -4.46 3.65 -0.51
C VAL A 108 -3.78 3.45 -1.86
N ARG A 109 -3.87 2.24 -2.39
CA ARG A 109 -3.43 1.86 -3.73
C ARG A 109 -4.61 1.32 -4.52
N THR A 110 -4.73 1.70 -5.78
CA THR A 110 -5.63 1.07 -6.76
C THR A 110 -4.81 0.45 -7.90
N SER A 111 -5.37 -0.57 -8.55
CA SER A 111 -4.68 -1.25 -9.66
C SER A 111 -4.72 -0.46 -10.98
N TYR A 112 -5.78 0.34 -11.18
CA TYR A 112 -6.04 1.04 -12.45
C TYR A 112 -6.18 2.56 -12.31
N GLY A 113 -6.04 3.09 -11.10
CA GLY A 113 -5.95 4.52 -10.80
C GLY A 113 -7.22 5.17 -10.27
N PHE A 114 -7.08 6.42 -9.79
CA PHE A 114 -8.10 7.34 -9.31
C PHE A 114 -8.61 8.31 -10.40
#